data_AF-A0A101GD12-F1
#
_entry.id   AF-A0A101GD12-F1
#
_cell.length_a   1.000
_cell.length_b   1.000
_cell.length_c   1.000
_cell.angle_alpha   90.00
_cell.angle_beta   90.00
_cell.angle_gamma   90.00
#
_symmetry.space_group_name_H-M   'P 1'
#
loop_
_entity.id
_entity.type
_entity.pdbx_description
1 polymer ?
#
loop_
_entity_poly.entity_id
_entity_poly.type
_entity_poly.pdbx_seq_one_letter_code
_entity_poly.pdbx_strand_id
1 'polypeptide(L)'
;MSISKGHVIIRASECKGCQLCIEACPDHVLKLAEKLNHMGYKPATYTGEGCTGCGICYYTCPEPGAITVFKGWNTWPENAMCPVCKKETKVYHGKNGKDVVLCTECLNPIS
;
A
#
# COMPACT_ATOMS: atom_id res chain seq x y z
N MET A 1 21.48 -4.65 0.91
CA MET A 1 20.12 -4.18 1.24
C MET A 1 19.16 -5.34 1.02
N SER A 2 18.24 -5.58 1.96
CA SER A 2 17.24 -6.64 1.84
C SER A 2 16.13 -6.21 0.89
N ILE A 3 15.75 -7.05 -0.07
CA ILE A 3 14.68 -6.76 -1.02
C ILE A 3 13.33 -6.77 -0.26
N SER A 4 12.52 -5.74 -0.46
CA SER A 4 11.17 -5.64 0.13
C SER A 4 10.28 -6.79 -0.31
N LYS A 5 9.84 -7.63 0.64
CA LYS A 5 8.95 -8.78 0.37
C LYS A 5 7.48 -8.39 0.35
N GLY A 6 7.14 -7.20 0.84
CA GLY A 6 5.80 -6.63 0.82
C GLY A 6 5.79 -5.19 0.35
N HIS A 7 4.58 -4.66 0.24
CA HIS A 7 4.30 -3.27 -0.09
C HIS A 7 3.03 -2.83 0.59
N VAL A 8 2.90 -1.54 0.89
CA VAL A 8 1.72 -0.98 1.54
C VAL A 8 1.27 0.24 0.77
N ILE A 9 -0.02 0.30 0.46
CA ILE A 9 -0.67 1.49 -0.06
C ILE A 9 -1.55 2.07 1.04
N ILE A 10 -1.36 3.36 1.30
CA ILE A 10 -2.21 4.11 2.23
C ILE A 10 -3.10 5.05 1.44
N ARG A 11 -4.41 4.85 1.57
CA ARG A 11 -5.42 5.70 0.96
C ARG A 11 -5.58 6.96 1.80
N ALA A 12 -4.92 8.02 1.37
CA ALA A 12 -4.94 9.32 2.07
C ALA A 12 -6.35 9.88 2.27
N SER A 13 -7.34 9.50 1.46
CA SER A 13 -8.74 9.93 1.64
C SER A 13 -9.41 9.34 2.87
N GLU A 14 -8.97 8.17 3.36
CA GLU A 14 -9.57 7.50 4.52
C GLU A 14 -8.70 7.64 5.78
N CYS A 15 -7.40 7.85 5.61
CA CYS A 15 -6.47 7.91 6.72
C CYS A 15 -6.66 9.18 7.56
N LYS A 16 -7.00 9.02 8.85
CA LYS A 16 -7.13 10.13 9.82
C LYS A 16 -5.84 10.48 10.56
N GLY A 17 -4.69 9.94 10.15
CA GLY A 17 -3.40 10.29 10.73
C GLY A 17 -3.21 9.91 12.21
N CYS A 18 -3.88 8.85 12.69
CA CYS A 18 -3.85 8.42 14.10
C CYS A 18 -2.54 7.73 14.53
N GLN A 19 -1.61 7.48 13.60
CA GLN A 19 -0.26 6.93 13.83
C GLN A 19 -0.16 5.50 14.39
N LEU A 20 -1.27 4.84 14.75
CA LEU A 20 -1.27 3.45 15.24
C LEU A 20 -0.54 2.47 14.31
N CYS A 21 -0.67 2.63 12.99
CA CYS A 21 0.03 1.78 12.02
C CYS A 21 1.53 2.04 11.98
N ILE A 22 1.97 3.26 12.27
CA ILE A 22 3.38 3.65 12.31
C ILE A 22 4.04 3.01 13.53
N GLU A 23 3.43 3.17 14.71
CA GLU A 23 3.92 2.61 15.97
C GLU A 23 3.98 1.07 15.94
N ALA A 24 2.97 0.43 15.32
CA ALA A 24 2.91 -1.02 15.26
C ALA A 24 3.79 -1.65 14.16
N CYS A 25 4.42 -0.85 13.29
CA CYS A 25 5.19 -1.38 12.17
C CYS A 25 6.57 -1.89 12.66
N PRO A 26 6.83 -3.21 12.67
CA PRO A 26 8.09 -3.75 13.22
C PRO A 26 9.32 -3.32 12.40
N ASP A 27 9.13 -3.09 11.11
CA ASP A 27 10.19 -2.68 10.18
C ASP A 27 10.32 -1.15 10.07
N HIS A 28 9.46 -0.38 10.75
CA HIS A 28 9.50 1.09 10.79
C HIS A 28 9.45 1.76 9.40
N VAL A 29 8.69 1.18 8.47
CA VAL A 29 8.60 1.64 7.08
C VAL A 29 7.40 2.56 6.79
N LEU A 30 6.72 3.04 7.82
CA LEU A 30 5.61 3.97 7.71
C LEU A 30 5.96 5.28 8.42
N LYS A 31 5.49 6.40 7.88
CA LYS A 31 5.66 7.74 8.48
C LYS A 31 4.44 8.62 8.19
N LEU A 32 4.32 9.76 8.85
CA LEU A 32 3.35 10.78 8.45
C LEU A 32 3.78 11.46 7.15
N ALA A 33 2.81 11.77 6.30
CA ALA A 33 3.01 12.64 5.15
C ALA A 33 3.27 14.09 5.58
N GLU A 34 3.98 14.83 4.74
CA GLU A 34 4.25 16.26 4.97
C GLU A 34 3.00 17.12 4.75
N LYS A 35 2.19 16.74 3.76
CA LYS A 35 0.98 17.47 3.35
C LYS A 35 -0.27 16.94 4.05
N LEU A 36 -1.23 17.83 4.24
CA LEU A 36 -2.57 17.46 4.71
C LEU A 36 -3.38 16.81 3.58
N ASN A 37 -4.24 15.86 3.95
CA ASN A 37 -5.29 15.35 3.07
C ASN A 37 -6.51 16.30 3.06
N HIS A 38 -7.54 15.94 2.30
CA HIS A 38 -8.76 16.75 2.16
C HIS A 38 -9.58 16.90 3.46
N MET A 39 -9.34 16.04 4.46
CA MET A 39 -9.95 16.12 5.79
C MET A 39 -9.13 16.95 6.79
N GLY A 40 -7.95 17.45 6.39
CA GLY A 40 -7.07 18.23 7.26
C GLY A 40 -6.12 17.41 8.13
N TYR A 41 -6.01 16.09 7.91
CA TYR A 41 -5.06 15.24 8.63
C TYR A 41 -3.76 15.04 7.86
N LYS A 42 -2.65 14.77 8.55
CA LYS A 42 -1.45 14.20 7.92
C LYS A 42 -1.65 12.70 7.80
N PRO A 43 -1.94 12.14 6.60
CA PRO A 43 -2.10 10.70 6.47
C PRO A 43 -0.76 9.99 6.68
N ALA A 44 -0.80 8.71 7.05
CA ALA A 44 0.39 7.88 6.99
C ALA A 44 0.81 7.64 5.51
N THR A 45 2.09 7.39 5.29
CA THR A 45 2.69 7.07 3.99
C THR A 45 3.77 6.01 4.15
N TYR A 46 3.98 5.22 3.09
CA TYR A 46 5.02 4.20 3.02
C TYR A 46 6.35 4.81 2.57
N THR A 47 7.46 4.40 3.17
CA THR A 47 8.81 4.90 2.84
C THR A 47 9.31 4.40 1.48
N GLY A 48 8.71 3.35 0.94
CA GLY A 48 9.01 2.80 -0.39
C GLY A 48 9.78 1.47 -0.35
N GLU A 49 10.50 1.19 0.74
CA GLU A 49 11.31 -0.02 0.90
C GLU A 49 11.31 -0.58 2.33
N GLY A 50 11.76 -1.83 2.48
CA GLY A 50 11.91 -2.52 3.76
C GLY A 50 10.67 -3.28 4.23
N CYS A 51 9.52 -3.13 3.57
CA CYS A 51 8.29 -3.81 3.99
C CYS A 51 8.41 -5.34 3.84
N THR A 52 8.06 -6.06 4.90
CA THR A 52 7.96 -7.53 4.91
C THR A 52 6.59 -8.05 4.47
N GLY A 53 5.56 -7.19 4.44
CA GLY A 53 4.18 -7.58 4.16
C GLY A 53 3.49 -8.27 5.34
N CYS A 54 3.95 -8.06 6.58
CA CYS A 54 3.42 -8.74 7.77
C CYS A 54 1.93 -8.50 8.01
N GLY A 55 1.41 -7.33 7.63
CA GLY A 55 0.00 -6.97 7.75
C GLY A 55 -0.42 -6.35 9.09
N ILE A 56 0.49 -6.18 10.05
CA ILE A 56 0.17 -5.60 11.37
C ILE A 56 -0.43 -4.19 11.22
N CYS A 57 0.11 -3.38 10.31
CA CYS A 57 -0.41 -2.04 10.01
C CYS A 57 -1.88 -2.06 9.57
N TYR A 58 -2.31 -3.09 8.85
CA TYR A 58 -3.71 -3.28 8.43
C TYR A 58 -4.60 -3.60 9.62
N TYR A 59 -4.22 -4.58 10.45
CA TYR A 59 -5.04 -5.03 11.58
C TYR A 59 -5.17 -3.99 12.70
N THR A 60 -4.17 -3.13 12.89
CA THR A 60 -4.23 -2.07 13.90
C THR A 60 -4.96 -0.80 13.41
N CYS A 61 -5.19 -0.67 12.10
CA CYS A 61 -5.80 0.54 11.56
C CYS A 61 -7.29 0.58 11.89
N PRO A 62 -7.79 1.65 12.56
CA PRO A 62 -9.20 1.77 12.88
C PRO A 62 -10.05 2.21 11.67
N GLU A 63 -9.43 2.62 10.57
CA GLU A 63 -10.10 3.17 9.39
C GLU A 63 -10.25 2.09 8.29
N PRO A 64 -11.49 1.62 8.02
CA PRO A 64 -11.73 0.64 6.97
C PRO A 64 -11.26 1.14 5.61
N GLY A 65 -10.49 0.32 4.89
CA GLY A 65 -10.02 0.65 3.54
C GLY A 65 -8.89 1.68 3.45
N ALA A 66 -8.38 2.18 4.58
CA ALA A 66 -7.26 3.12 4.60
C ALA A 66 -5.92 2.48 4.23
N ILE A 67 -5.74 1.17 4.48
CA ILE A 67 -4.48 0.47 4.25
C ILE A 67 -4.74 -0.78 3.40
N THR A 68 -3.93 -0.97 2.36
CA THR A 68 -3.85 -2.22 1.58
C THR A 68 -2.44 -2.77 1.68
N VAL A 69 -2.30 -4.07 1.96
CA VAL A 69 -1.01 -4.75 2.14
C VAL A 69 -0.82 -5.80 1.06
N PHE A 70 0.28 -5.72 0.33
CA PHE A 70 0.70 -6.68 -0.68
C PHE A 70 1.79 -7.57 -0.10
N LYS A 71 1.66 -8.89 -0.32
CA LYS A 71 2.65 -9.91 0.05
C LYS A 71 3.27 -10.50 -1.20
N GLY A 72 4.56 -10.84 -1.15
CA GLY A 72 5.28 -11.33 -2.33
C GLY A 72 5.56 -10.22 -3.34
N TRP A 73 5.73 -8.98 -2.87
CA TRP A 73 5.98 -7.80 -3.71
C TRP A 73 7.20 -7.96 -4.62
N ASN A 74 8.19 -8.73 -4.17
CA ASN A 74 9.41 -9.02 -4.91
C ASN A 74 9.27 -10.14 -5.95
N THR A 75 8.13 -10.84 -5.99
CA THR A 75 7.98 -12.04 -6.82
C THR A 75 7.19 -11.81 -8.11
N TRP A 76 6.41 -10.73 -8.20
CA TRP A 76 5.54 -10.44 -9.36
C TRP A 76 5.35 -8.94 -9.70
N PRO A 77 6.36 -8.04 -9.61
CA PRO A 77 6.17 -6.65 -10.04
C PRO A 77 6.55 -6.46 -11.51
N GLU A 78 5.58 -6.18 -12.37
CA GLU A 78 5.80 -5.63 -13.71
C GLU A 78 5.15 -4.25 -13.83
N ASN A 79 5.54 -3.46 -14.83
CA ASN A 79 4.90 -2.18 -15.11
C ASN A 79 3.79 -2.39 -16.15
N ALA A 80 2.64 -1.73 -15.96
CA ALA A 80 1.56 -1.70 -16.94
C ALA A 80 0.84 -0.35 -16.95
N MET A 81 0.12 -0.08 -18.04
CA MET A 81 -0.78 1.06 -18.14
C MET A 81 -2.16 0.66 -17.62
N CYS A 82 -2.64 1.31 -16.55
CA CYS A 82 -3.96 1.00 -16.02
C CYS A 82 -5.09 1.54 -16.94
N PRO A 83 -6.08 0.73 -17.35
CA PRO A 83 -7.17 1.20 -18.22
C PRO A 83 -8.12 2.17 -17.50
N VAL A 84 -8.18 2.12 -16.17
CA VAL A 84 -9.05 2.95 -15.34
C VAL A 84 -8.42 4.32 -15.09
N CYS A 85 -7.22 4.36 -14.51
CA CYS A 85 -6.58 5.62 -14.14
C CYS A 85 -5.59 6.17 -15.16
N LYS A 86 -5.30 5.42 -16.24
CA LYS A 86 -4.39 5.83 -17.34
C LYS A 86 -2.98 6.24 -16.90
N LYS A 87 -2.51 5.69 -15.78
CA LYS A 87 -1.15 5.88 -15.28
C LYS A 87 -0.34 4.62 -15.54
N GLU A 88 0.94 4.79 -15.87
CA GLU A 88 1.91 3.72 -15.74
C GLU A 88 2.07 3.41 -14.24
N THR A 89 1.93 2.15 -13.89
CA THR A 89 1.93 1.68 -12.51
C THR A 89 2.66 0.35 -12.44
N LYS A 90 3.17 0.01 -11.25
CA LYS A 90 3.46 -1.39 -10.95
C LYS A 90 2.15 -2.16 -10.84
N VAL A 91 2.20 -3.44 -11.17
CA VAL A 91 1.05 -4.34 -10.99
C VAL A 91 1.37 -5.40 -9.96
N TYR A 92 0.31 -5.90 -9.33
CA TYR A 92 0.38 -7.00 -8.39
C TYR A 92 -0.45 -8.17 -8.89
N HIS A 93 0.12 -9.38 -8.81
CA HIS A 93 -0.56 -10.62 -9.18
C HIS A 93 -1.05 -11.32 -7.91
N GLY A 94 -2.35 -11.61 -7.84
CA GLY A 94 -2.92 -12.44 -6.78
C GLY A 94 -2.35 -13.87 -6.80
N LYS A 95 -2.32 -14.55 -5.65
CA LYS A 95 -1.88 -15.95 -5.56
C LYS A 95 -3.09 -16.89 -5.75
N ASN A 96 -2.89 -18.01 -6.47
CA ASN A 96 -3.78 -19.19 -6.60
C ASN A 96 -4.72 -19.28 -7.83
N GLY A 97 -4.25 -18.96 -9.04
CA GLY A 97 -4.93 -19.38 -10.30
C GLY A 97 -6.22 -18.63 -10.63
N LYS A 98 -6.46 -17.50 -9.95
CA LYS A 98 -7.41 -16.46 -10.31
C LYS A 98 -6.64 -15.14 -10.25
N ASP A 99 -5.72 -14.97 -11.18
CA ASP A 99 -4.76 -13.87 -11.17
C ASP A 99 -5.50 -12.54 -11.42
N VAL A 100 -5.98 -11.91 -10.34
CA VAL A 100 -6.48 -10.55 -10.42
C VAL A 100 -5.26 -9.64 -10.39
N VAL A 101 -4.93 -9.07 -11.55
CA VAL A 101 -3.85 -8.09 -11.70
C VAL A 101 -4.36 -6.75 -11.22
N LEU A 102 -3.76 -6.19 -10.17
CA LEU A 102 -4.19 -4.92 -9.58
C LEU A 102 -3.24 -3.78 -9.93
N CYS A 103 -3.83 -2.63 -10.28
CA CYS A 103 -3.13 -1.35 -10.37
C CYS A 103 -2.72 -0.87 -8.98
N THR A 104 -1.43 -0.64 -8.75
CA THR A 104 -0.93 -0.14 -7.46
C THR A 104 -1.18 1.36 -7.24
N GLU A 105 -1.80 2.07 -8.19
CA GLU A 105 -2.21 3.47 -8.01
C GLU A 105 -3.68 3.58 -7.59
N CYS A 106 -4.59 2.95 -8.32
CA CYS A 106 -6.04 3.07 -8.07
C CYS A 106 -6.67 1.83 -7.42
N LEU A 107 -5.89 0.77 -7.21
CA LEU A 107 -6.34 -0.52 -6.66
C LEU A 107 -7.45 -1.21 -7.47
N ASN A 108 -7.64 -0.83 -8.73
CA ASN A 108 -8.58 -1.48 -9.64
C ASN A 108 -7.91 -2.64 -10.39
N PRO A 109 -8.67 -3.69 -10.76
CA PRO A 109 -8.22 -4.71 -11.69
C PRO A 109 -7.79 -4.12 -13.04
N ILE A 110 -6.77 -4.71 -13.64
CA ILE A 110 -6.27 -4.36 -14.99
C ILE A 110 -6.81 -5.31 -16.07
N SER A 111 -7.33 -6.48 -15.66
CA SER A 111 -7.94 -7.50 -16.54
C SER A 111 -9.37 -7.82 -16.15
#